data_AF-A0A450XPP2-F1
#
_entry.id   AF-A0A450XPP2-F1
#
_cell.length_a   1.000
_cell.length_b   1.000
_cell.length_c   1.000
_cell.angle_alpha   90.00
_cell.angle_beta   90.00
_cell.angle_gamma   90.00
#
_symmetry.space_group_name_H-M   'P 1'
#
loop_
_entity.id
_entity.type
_entity.pdbx_description
1 polymer ?
#
loop_
_entity_poly.entity_id
_entity_poly.type
_entity_poly.pdbx_seq_one_letter_code
_entity_poly.pdbx_strand_id
1 'polypeptide(L)' 'MHSALQVDVSPDRIIAAVKAMDGEARQEFIEDLLAATSPEYLESIRQARNDYREGHVYSHEDVFSDQ' A
#
# COMPACT_ATOMS: atom_id res chain seq x y z
N MET A 1 21.53 -13.17 -8.66
CA MET A 1 21.88 -11.85 -9.24
C MET A 1 20.76 -11.47 -10.20
N HIS A 2 19.88 -10.54 -9.82
CA HIS A 2 18.86 -10.05 -10.74
C HIS A 2 19.51 -8.98 -11.64
N SER A 3 19.67 -9.29 -12.93
CA SER A 3 20.05 -8.30 -13.92
C SER A 3 18.86 -7.37 -14.11
N ALA A 4 18.98 -6.11 -13.69
CA ALA A 4 17.93 -5.12 -13.90
C ALA A 4 17.77 -4.90 -15.41
N LEU A 5 16.58 -5.16 -15.94
CA LEU A 5 16.25 -4.84 -17.32
C LEU A 5 16.12 -3.31 -17.42
N GLN A 6 16.98 -2.67 -18.19
CA GLN A 6 16.82 -1.24 -18.47
C GLN A 6 15.58 -1.05 -19.36
N VAL A 7 14.52 -0.52 -18.76
CA VAL A 7 13.28 -0.17 -19.45
C VAL A 7 13.29 1.34 -19.63
N ASP A 8 13.44 1.79 -20.88
CA ASP A 8 13.34 3.21 -21.23
C ASP A 8 11.86 3.59 -21.40
N VAL A 9 11.28 4.14 -20.35
CA VAL A 9 9.92 4.66 -20.34
C VAL A 9 9.97 6.11 -19.86
N SER A 10 9.51 7.02 -20.72
CA SER A 10 9.46 8.44 -20.35
C SER A 10 8.34 8.74 -19.35
N PRO A 11 8.55 9.68 -18.41
CA PRO A 11 7.52 10.11 -17.46
C PRO A 11 6.21 10.53 -18.15
N ASP A 12 6.29 11.22 -19.29
CA ASP A 12 5.13 11.67 -20.04
C ASP A 12 4.23 10.52 -20.51
N ARG A 13 4.83 9.38 -20.90
CA ARG A 13 4.07 8.20 -21.29
C ARG A 13 3.35 7.57 -20.10
N ILE A 14 3.97 7.57 -18.92
CA ILE A 14 3.34 7.08 -17.69
C ILE A 14 2.15 7.99 -17.33
N ILE A 15 2.35 9.31 -17.36
CA ILE A 15 1.28 10.28 -17.07
C ILE A 15 0.12 10.13 -18.06
N ALA A 16 0.41 9.96 -19.36
CA ALA A 16 -0.61 9.73 -20.37
C ALA A 16 -1.39 8.43 -20.12
N ALA A 17 -0.71 7.34 -19.75
CA ALA A 17 -1.35 6.08 -19.43
C ALA A 17 -2.29 6.20 -18.21
N VAL A 18 -1.83 6.84 -17.13
CA VAL A 18 -2.65 7.06 -15.93
C VAL A 18 -3.88 7.93 -16.24
N LYS A 19 -3.72 8.96 -17.09
CA LYS A 19 -4.85 9.79 -17.53
C LYS A 19 -5.86 9.06 -18.41
N ALA A 20 -5.41 8.05 -19.16
CA ALA A 20 -6.26 7.26 -20.05
C ALA A 20 -7.02 6.13 -19.32
N MET A 21 -6.66 5.83 -18.07
CA MET A 21 -7.42 4.89 -17.23
C MET A 21 -8.83 5.42 -16.96
N ASP A 22 -9.78 4.49 -16.81
CA ASP A 22 -11.09 4.81 -16.26
C ASP A 22 -10.99 5.32 -14.81
N GLY A 23 -12.08 5.87 -14.31
CA GLY A 23 -12.09 6.56 -13.01
C GLY A 23 -11.75 5.65 -11.82
N GLU A 24 -12.23 4.40 -11.85
CA GLU A 24 -12.07 3.44 -10.76
C GLU A 24 -10.64 2.89 -10.76
N ALA A 25 -10.16 2.40 -11.90
CA ALA A 25 -8.79 1.90 -12.04
C ALA A 25 -7.75 2.99 -11.72
N ARG A 26 -8.02 4.24 -12.09
CA ARG A 26 -7.14 5.36 -11.75
C ARG A 26 -7.12 5.63 -10.25
N GLN A 27 -8.27 5.53 -9.58
CA GLN A 27 -8.35 5.74 -8.12
C GLN A 27 -7.58 4.66 -7.38
N GLU A 28 -7.82 3.39 -7.71
CA GLU A 28 -7.10 2.24 -7.14
C GLU A 28 -5.58 2.39 -7.33
N PHE A 29 -5.14 2.74 -8.56
CA PHE A 29 -3.73 2.95 -8.85
C PHE A 29 -3.11 4.07 -8.00
N ILE A 30 -3.81 5.19 -7.81
CA ILE A 30 -3.30 6.31 -7.01
C ILE A 30 -3.23 5.92 -5.54
N GLU A 31 -4.22 5.20 -5.01
CA GLU A 31 -4.21 4.71 -3.64
C GLU A 31 -3.02 3.77 -3.39
N ASP A 32 -2.78 2.82 -4.31
CA ASP A 32 -1.63 1.93 -4.26
C ASP A 32 -0.31 2.68 -4.34
N LEU A 33 -0.21 3.69 -5.20
CA LEU A 33 0.99 4.52 -5.33
C LEU A 33 1.25 5.31 -4.04
N LEU A 34 0.21 5.90 -3.44
CA LEU A 34 0.32 6.60 -2.16
C LEU A 34 0.74 5.65 -1.04
N ALA A 35 0.15 4.47 -0.97
CA ALA A 35 0.55 3.43 -0.02
C ALA A 35 2.02 3.01 -0.20
N ALA A 36 2.46 2.79 -1.45
CA ALA A 36 3.82 2.38 -1.77
C ALA A 36 4.88 3.44 -1.43
N THR A 37 4.48 4.72 -1.43
CA THR A 37 5.36 5.85 -1.10
C THR A 37 5.39 6.20 0.38
N SER A 38 4.60 5.53 1.23
CA SER A 38 4.62 5.70 2.69
C SER A 38 5.23 4.49 3.39
N PRO A 39 6.50 4.58 3.84
CA PRO A 39 7.14 3.51 4.61
C PRO A 39 6.38 3.15 5.89
N GLU A 40 5.82 4.14 6.58
CA GLU A 40 5.09 3.97 7.83
C GLU A 40 3.80 3.19 7.62
N TYR A 41 3.08 3.48 6.53
CA TYR A 41 1.87 2.73 6.16
C TYR A 41 2.19 1.28 5.81
N LEU A 42 3.26 1.03 5.05
CA LEU A 42 3.69 -0.33 4.75
C LEU A 42 4.12 -1.08 6.01
N GLU A 43 4.74 -0.41 6.97
CA GLU A 43 5.14 -1.00 8.24
C GLU A 43 3.93 -1.36 9.12
N SER A 44 2.92 -0.49 9.20
CA SER A 44 1.69 -0.79 9.94
C SER A 44 0.96 -2.02 9.37
N ILE A 45 0.94 -2.18 8.03
CA ILE A 45 0.39 -3.37 7.38
C ILE A 45 1.19 -4.62 7.75
N ARG A 46 2.53 -4.54 7.80
CA ARG A 46 3.37 -5.68 8.20
C ARG A 46 3.10 -6.07 9.65
N GLN A 47 3.02 -5.09 10.54
CA GLN A 47 2.71 -5.30 11.95
C GLN A 47 1.34 -5.97 12.11
N ALA A 48 0.27 -5.42 11.51
CA ALA A 48 -1.06 -6.01 11.60
C ALA A 48 -1.12 -7.46 11.09
N ARG A 49 -0.38 -7.78 10.01
CA ARG A 49 -0.26 -9.15 9.51
C ARG A 49 0.50 -10.08 10.46
N ASN A 50 1.53 -9.57 11.14
CA ASN A 50 2.24 -10.34 12.15
C ASN A 50 1.35 -10.58 13.37
N ASP A 51 0.65 -9.56 13.85
CA ASP A 51 -0.28 -9.66 14.96
C ASP A 51 -1.35 -10.72 14.70
N TYR A 52 -1.93 -10.73 13.50
CA TYR A 52 -2.86 -11.78 13.09
C TYR A 52 -2.23 -13.18 13.07
N ARG A 53 -1.01 -13.33 12.54
CA ARG A 53 -0.30 -14.63 12.50
C ARG A 53 0.07 -15.15 13.88
N GLU A 54 0.45 -14.25 14.78
CA GLU A 54 0.82 -14.57 16.16
C GLU A 54 -0.41 -14.79 17.05
N GLY A 55 -1.60 -14.47 16.55
CA GLY A 55 -2.86 -14.63 17.27
C GLY A 55 -3.05 -13.58 18.36
N HIS A 56 -2.41 -12.41 18.20
CA HIS A 56 -2.64 -11.27 19.09
C HIS A 56 -4.08 -10.80 18.94
N VAL A 57 -4.87 -11.02 19.98
CA VAL A 57 -6.26 -10.61 20.06
C VAL A 57 -6.44 -9.74 21.30
N TYR A 58 -7.25 -8.70 21.15
CA TYR A 58 -7.64 -7.84 22.26
C TYR A 58 -9.13 -8.02 22.50
N SER A 59 -9.51 -8.13 23.77
CA SER A 59 -10.91 -8.10 24.16
C SER A 59 -11.46 -6.66 24.13
N HIS A 60 -12.77 -6.51 24.22
CA HIS A 60 -13.38 -5.18 24.31
C HIS A 60 -12.88 -4.41 25.55
N GLU A 61 -12.74 -5.10 26.68
CA GLU A 61 -12.19 -4.49 27.89
C GLU A 61 -10.73 -4.07 27.69
N ASP A 62 -9.88 -4.86 27.02
CA ASP A 62 -8.48 -4.49 26.77
C ASP A 62 -8.32 -3.20 25.95
N VAL A 63 -9.28 -2.90 25.07
CA VAL A 63 -9.21 -1.73 24.17
C VAL A 63 -9.92 -0.51 24.75
N PHE A 64 -10.96 -0.72 25.57
CA PHE A 64 -11.91 0.35 25.94
C PHE A 64 -12.12 0.54 27.44
N SER A 65 -11.29 -0.05 28.32
CA SER A 65 -11.49 -0.01 29.79
C SER A 65 -11.41 1.38 30.42
N ASP A 66 -10.87 2.40 29.74
CA ASP A 66 -10.70 3.77 30.25
C ASP A 66 -11.64 4.81 29.60
N GLN A 67 -12.80 4.39 29.08
CA GLN A 67 -13.87 5.30 28.59
C GLN A 67 -14.95 5.55 29.65
#